data_AF-A0A835FRT5-F1
#
_entry.id   AF-A0A835FRT5-F1
#
_cell.length_a   1.000
_cell.length_b   1.000
_cell.length_c   1.000
_cell.angle_alpha   90.00
_cell.angle_beta   90.00
_cell.angle_gamma   90.00
#
_symmetry.space_group_name_H-M   'P 1'
#
loop_
_entity.id
_entity.type
_entity.pdbx_description
1 polymer ?
#
loop_
_entity_poly.entity_id
_entity_poly.type
_entity_poly.pdbx_seq_one_letter_code
_entity_poly.pdbx_strand_id
1 'polypeptide(L)'
;MATFPVKPLDGADGCLRWKESVLLRLHTVGVAHVLSDEPPPAPDGSRQAAKKWERDDAMCRGNILAALSDHLLPVYVRHGTGRALWQAVARTYEPDATYWKLRLEELEFGEDETHRERVARVESLVIAGRGFLNNPKPSDDGSVPYDACRKLPDVVKEAIRDRDGSTMDGLWRTAEAMERGDRCVQIWEAGRKNERISSGHNAKRRR
;
A
#
# COMPACT_ATOMS: atom_id res chain seq x y z
N MET A 1 -28.37 6.32 -1.29
CA MET A 1 -26.96 6.33 -1.68
C MET A 1 -26.31 5.09 -1.10
N ALA A 2 -25.61 4.29 -1.90
CA ALA A 2 -24.94 3.09 -1.40
C ALA A 2 -23.75 3.52 -0.52
N THR A 3 -23.83 3.26 0.78
CA THR A 3 -22.71 3.43 1.70
C THR A 3 -21.83 2.19 1.61
N PHE A 4 -20.60 2.35 1.14
CA PHE A 4 -19.64 1.24 1.17
C PHE A 4 -19.30 0.90 2.62
N PRO A 5 -19.36 -0.38 3.03
CA PRO A 5 -18.99 -0.78 4.38
C PRO A 5 -17.49 -0.54 4.57
N VAL A 6 -17.15 0.31 5.54
CA VAL A 6 -15.76 0.55 5.96
C VAL A 6 -15.47 -0.48 7.05
N LYS A 7 -14.45 -1.32 6.85
CA LYS A 7 -13.95 -2.20 7.91
C LYS A 7 -13.46 -1.31 9.05
N PRO A 8 -13.87 -1.53 10.31
CA PRO A 8 -13.39 -0.75 11.44
C PRO A 8 -11.85 -0.79 11.58
N LEU A 9 -11.24 0.32 11.97
CA LEU A 9 -9.81 0.35 12.33
C LEU A 9 -9.63 -0.37 13.65
N ASP A 10 -8.82 -1.43 13.67
CA ASP A 10 -8.61 -2.30 14.83
C ASP A 10 -7.13 -2.35 15.27
N GLY A 11 -6.28 -1.52 14.65
CA GLY A 11 -4.84 -1.51 14.87
C GLY A 11 -4.08 -0.90 13.70
N ALA A 12 -2.75 -1.03 13.71
CA ALA A 12 -1.91 -0.54 12.62
C ALA A 12 -2.15 -1.29 11.30
N ASP A 13 -2.46 -2.59 11.41
CA ASP A 13 -2.72 -3.44 10.25
C ASP A 13 -3.99 -2.99 9.53
N GLY A 14 -3.81 -2.58 8.27
CA GLY A 14 -4.90 -2.10 7.43
C GLY A 14 -5.27 -0.62 7.62
N CYS A 15 -4.49 0.17 8.38
CA CYS A 15 -4.71 1.61 8.51
C CYS A 15 -4.80 2.32 7.15
N LEU A 16 -3.90 2.01 6.20
CA LEU A 16 -3.94 2.59 4.85
C LEU A 16 -5.27 2.29 4.14
N ARG A 17 -5.70 1.03 4.14
CA ARG A 17 -6.99 0.63 3.54
C ARG A 17 -8.16 1.31 4.24
N TRP A 18 -8.10 1.43 5.56
CA TRP A 18 -9.11 2.14 6.35
C TRP A 18 -9.18 3.62 5.95
N LYS A 19 -8.05 4.32 5.87
CA LYS A 19 -7.99 5.75 5.50
C LYS A 19 -8.60 5.99 4.13
N GLU A 20 -8.20 5.21 3.12
CA GLU A 20 -8.77 5.30 1.77
C GLU A 20 -10.30 5.09 1.76
N SER A 21 -10.77 4.09 2.52
CA SER A 21 -12.21 3.78 2.61
C SER A 21 -12.99 4.90 3.30
N VAL A 22 -12.43 5.50 4.35
CA VAL A 22 -13.03 6.65 5.06
C VAL A 22 -13.00 7.89 4.17
N LEU A 23 -11.88 8.20 3.50
CA LEU A 23 -11.79 9.33 2.56
C LEU A 23 -12.84 9.23 1.46
N LEU A 24 -12.96 8.06 0.82
CA LEU A 24 -13.98 7.81 -0.20
C LEU A 24 -15.39 8.07 0.36
N ARG A 25 -15.67 7.61 1.59
CA ARG A 25 -16.95 7.88 2.27
C ARG A 25 -17.16 9.39 2.49
N LEU A 26 -16.16 10.10 3.00
CA LEU A 26 -16.22 11.56 3.25
C LEU A 26 -16.42 12.36 1.96
N HIS A 27 -15.80 11.94 0.86
CA HIS A 27 -16.04 12.52 -0.47
C HIS A 27 -17.47 12.26 -0.95
N THR A 28 -17.97 11.04 -0.76
CA THR A 28 -19.34 10.66 -1.16
C THR A 28 -20.40 11.50 -0.42
N VAL A 29 -20.17 11.83 0.86
CA VAL A 29 -21.08 12.69 1.63
C VAL A 29 -20.78 14.19 1.52
N GLY A 30 -19.73 14.58 0.79
CA GLY A 30 -19.38 15.98 0.52
C GLY A 30 -18.70 16.73 1.66
N VAL A 31 -18.14 16.04 2.67
CA VAL A 31 -17.53 16.67 3.86
C VAL A 31 -16.00 16.52 3.93
N ALA A 32 -15.37 15.90 2.94
CA ALA A 32 -13.92 15.71 2.89
C ALA A 32 -13.12 17.03 2.98
N HIS A 33 -13.68 18.13 2.48
CA HIS A 33 -13.07 19.46 2.52
C HIS A 33 -12.68 19.93 3.93
N VAL A 34 -13.41 19.49 4.97
CA VAL A 34 -13.11 19.79 6.38
C VAL A 34 -11.70 19.35 6.79
N LEU A 35 -11.19 18.27 6.18
CA LEU A 35 -9.87 17.76 6.53
C LEU A 35 -8.73 18.71 6.12
N SER A 36 -8.93 19.51 5.06
CA SER A 36 -7.88 20.31 4.42
C SER A 36 -8.11 21.83 4.48
N ASP A 37 -9.36 22.29 4.45
CA ASP A 37 -9.69 23.71 4.30
C ASP A 37 -9.88 24.42 5.64
N GLU A 38 -9.50 25.68 5.77
CA GLU A 38 -9.72 26.42 7.03
C GLU A 38 -11.20 26.85 7.17
N PRO A 39 -11.77 26.92 8.39
CA PRO A 39 -13.12 27.41 8.57
C PRO A 39 -13.27 28.82 8.01
N PRO A 40 -14.45 29.17 7.45
CA PRO A 40 -14.66 30.51 6.91
C PRO A 40 -14.53 31.58 8.01
N PRO A 41 -13.96 32.76 7.71
CA PRO A 41 -13.86 33.87 8.64
C PRO A 41 -15.24 34.45 9.01
N ALA A 42 -15.37 35.01 10.20
CA ALA A 42 -16.51 35.86 10.60
C ALA A 42 -16.15 37.34 10.39
N PRO A 43 -17.06 38.27 9.96
CA PRO A 43 -18.53 38.22 10.09
C PRO A 43 -19.38 38.81 8.92
N ASP A 44 -20.69 38.92 9.19
CA ASP A 44 -21.81 39.64 8.53
C ASP A 44 -22.58 38.97 7.39
N GLY A 45 -21.92 38.25 6.47
CA GLY A 45 -22.61 37.35 5.51
C GLY A 45 -22.47 35.86 5.85
N SER A 46 -21.61 35.54 6.83
CA SER A 46 -20.99 34.23 6.98
C SER A 46 -21.67 33.30 7.99
N ARG A 47 -22.76 33.71 8.67
CA ARG A 47 -23.40 32.86 9.69
C ARG A 47 -23.95 31.55 9.12
N GLN A 48 -24.43 31.56 7.88
CA GLN A 48 -24.86 30.34 7.19
C GLN A 48 -23.67 29.46 6.78
N ALA A 49 -22.59 30.06 6.31
CA ALA A 49 -21.35 29.34 5.99
C ALA A 49 -20.71 28.71 7.23
N ALA A 50 -20.67 29.42 8.35
CA ALA A 50 -20.18 28.91 9.64
C ALA A 50 -21.04 27.75 10.16
N LYS A 51 -22.38 27.87 10.10
CA LYS A 51 -23.28 26.76 10.46
C LYS A 51 -23.12 25.55 9.55
N LYS A 52 -22.94 25.77 8.24
CA LYS A 52 -22.66 24.70 7.28
C LYS A 52 -21.34 24.01 7.64
N TRP A 53 -20.30 24.79 7.93
CA TRP A 53 -19.00 24.26 8.33
C TRP A 53 -19.10 23.42 9.60
N GLU A 54 -19.74 23.93 10.65
CA GLU A 54 -19.94 23.19 11.92
C GLU A 54 -20.69 21.88 11.70
N ARG A 55 -21.73 21.89 10.86
CA ARG A 55 -22.46 20.67 10.49
C ARG A 55 -21.57 19.70 9.72
N ASP A 56 -20.85 20.17 8.72
CA ASP A 56 -19.99 19.35 7.87
C ASP A 56 -18.82 18.78 8.70
N ASP A 57 -18.27 19.53 9.67
CA ASP A 57 -17.25 19.07 10.61
C ASP A 57 -17.77 18.01 11.58
N ALA A 58 -18.96 18.21 12.15
CA ALA A 58 -19.61 17.20 12.98
C ALA A 58 -19.89 15.90 12.19
N MET A 59 -20.35 16.01 10.95
CA MET A 59 -20.53 14.86 10.05
C MET A 59 -19.21 14.17 9.71
N CYS A 60 -18.17 14.95 9.40
CA CYS A 60 -16.82 14.44 9.13
C CYS A 60 -16.31 13.63 10.33
N ARG A 61 -16.34 14.24 11.51
CA ARG A 61 -15.94 13.61 12.78
C ARG A 61 -16.75 12.34 13.06
N GLY A 62 -18.07 12.39 12.91
CA GLY A 62 -18.96 11.25 13.12
C GLY A 62 -18.65 10.07 12.19
N ASN A 63 -18.37 10.34 10.91
CA ASN A 63 -17.99 9.30 9.94
C ASN A 63 -16.67 8.63 10.28
N ILE A 64 -15.68 9.39 10.77
CA ILE A 64 -14.40 8.84 11.20
C ILE A 64 -14.58 7.98 12.46
N LEU A 65 -15.28 8.48 13.48
CA LEU A 65 -15.54 7.74 14.71
C LEU A 65 -16.33 6.45 14.46
N ALA A 66 -17.34 6.48 13.60
CA ALA A 66 -18.13 5.30 13.22
C ALA A 66 -17.33 4.26 12.44
N ALA A 67 -16.12 4.60 11.98
CA ALA A 67 -15.21 3.68 11.32
C ALA A 67 -14.09 3.18 12.25
N LEU A 68 -14.08 3.56 13.54
CA LEU A 68 -13.15 3.02 14.53
C LEU A 68 -13.76 1.78 15.19
N SER A 69 -12.90 0.86 15.64
CA SER A 69 -13.35 -0.23 16.53
C SER A 69 -13.68 0.31 17.92
N ASP A 70 -14.54 -0.39 18.64
CA ASP A 70 -15.08 0.06 19.94
C ASP A 70 -13.99 0.39 20.96
N HIS A 71 -12.88 -0.35 20.96
CA HIS A 71 -11.78 -0.14 21.89
C HIS A 71 -10.99 1.16 21.62
N LEU A 72 -11.04 1.70 20.39
CA LEU A 72 -10.38 2.95 20.00
C LEU A 72 -11.26 4.18 20.25
N LEU A 73 -12.57 4.00 20.31
CA LEU A 73 -13.51 5.11 20.44
C LEU A 73 -13.26 5.98 21.68
N PRO A 74 -13.04 5.45 22.90
CA PRO A 74 -12.73 6.26 24.08
C PRO A 74 -11.43 7.06 23.96
N VAL A 75 -10.47 6.59 23.17
CA VAL A 75 -9.17 7.26 22.98
C VAL A 75 -9.31 8.49 22.08
N TYR A 76 -10.08 8.36 21.01
CA TYR A 76 -10.14 9.34 19.94
C TYR A 76 -11.35 10.29 20.00
N VAL A 77 -12.42 9.95 20.73
CA VAL A 77 -13.63 10.78 20.86
C VAL A 77 -13.37 12.19 21.41
N ARG A 78 -12.27 12.38 22.16
CA ARG A 78 -11.85 13.68 22.72
C ARG A 78 -11.47 14.73 21.68
N HIS A 79 -11.17 14.34 20.44
CA HIS A 79 -10.78 15.28 19.39
C HIS A 79 -12.00 16.03 18.87
N GLY A 80 -12.05 17.35 19.10
CA GLY A 80 -13.23 18.17 18.85
C GLY A 80 -13.66 18.31 17.39
N THR A 81 -12.71 18.22 16.45
CA THR A 81 -12.95 18.41 15.01
C THR A 81 -12.59 17.18 14.20
N GLY A 82 -13.19 17.02 13.02
CA GLY A 82 -12.88 15.94 12.08
C GLY A 82 -11.41 15.94 11.67
N ARG A 83 -10.83 17.13 11.42
CA ARG A 83 -9.40 17.28 11.12
C ARG A 83 -8.51 16.82 12.27
N ALA A 84 -8.76 17.29 13.49
CA ALA A 84 -7.91 16.95 14.64
C ALA A 84 -7.92 15.45 14.92
N LEU A 85 -9.09 14.82 14.78
CA LEU A 85 -9.26 13.37 14.87
C LEU A 85 -8.49 12.64 13.78
N TRP A 86 -8.66 13.04 12.52
CA TRP A 86 -7.97 12.45 11.37
C TRP A 86 -6.45 12.48 11.53
N GLN A 87 -5.90 13.63 11.92
CA GLN A 87 -4.47 13.79 12.19
C GLN A 87 -3.99 12.98 13.38
N ALA A 88 -4.81 12.82 14.43
CA ALA A 88 -4.45 11.99 15.58
C ALA A 88 -4.32 10.52 15.19
N VAL A 89 -5.26 9.99 14.40
CA VAL A 89 -5.20 8.61 13.89
C VAL A 89 -3.99 8.45 12.96
N ALA A 90 -3.77 9.38 12.04
CA ALA A 90 -2.61 9.40 11.15
C ALA A 90 -1.28 9.32 11.93
N ARG A 91 -1.11 10.16 12.95
CA ARG A 91 0.09 10.15 13.80
C ARG A 91 0.34 8.83 14.54
N THR A 92 -0.70 8.07 14.85
CA THR A 92 -0.56 6.80 15.59
C THR A 92 -0.29 5.61 14.69
N TYR A 93 -0.94 5.55 13.52
CA TYR A 93 -0.99 4.34 12.72
C TYR A 93 -0.38 4.45 11.33
N GLU A 94 -0.15 5.66 10.83
CA GLU A 94 0.64 5.77 9.61
C GLU A 94 2.12 5.55 9.95
N PRO A 95 2.80 4.64 9.24
CA PRO A 95 4.22 4.50 9.40
C PRO A 95 4.87 5.84 9.05
N ASP A 96 5.55 6.42 10.02
CA ASP A 96 6.37 7.60 9.80
C ASP A 96 7.38 7.25 8.68
N ALA A 97 7.34 8.05 7.61
CA ALA A 97 8.23 7.91 6.46
C ALA A 97 9.71 7.98 6.89
N THR A 98 10.01 8.47 8.10
CA THR A 98 11.32 8.48 8.73
C THR A 98 11.90 7.07 8.99
N TYR A 99 11.07 6.02 9.12
CA TYR A 99 11.52 4.66 9.42
C TYR A 99 11.48 3.70 8.24
N TRP A 100 11.41 4.20 7.00
CA TRP A 100 11.36 3.36 5.80
C TRP A 100 12.54 2.36 5.74
N LYS A 101 13.73 2.75 6.22
CA LYS A 101 14.91 1.86 6.30
C LYS A 101 14.69 0.69 7.24
N LEU A 102 14.18 0.94 8.45
CA LEU A 102 13.84 -0.12 9.41
C LEU A 102 12.77 -1.05 8.84
N ARG A 103 11.73 -0.48 8.21
CA ARG A 103 10.69 -1.26 7.55
C ARG A 103 11.22 -2.11 6.40
N LEU A 104 12.20 -1.60 5.65
CA LEU A 104 12.86 -2.35 4.60
C LEU A 104 13.72 -3.48 5.19
N GLU A 105 14.42 -3.24 6.30
CA GLU A 105 15.20 -4.24 7.03
C GLU A 105 14.34 -5.34 7.66
N GLU A 106 13.16 -5.00 8.19
CA GLU A 106 12.16 -5.94 8.73
C GLU A 106 11.33 -6.63 7.64
N LEU A 107 11.41 -6.17 6.38
CA LEU A 107 10.61 -6.72 5.30
C LEU A 107 10.97 -8.19 5.05
N GLU A 108 9.98 -9.06 5.21
CA GLU A 108 10.03 -10.47 4.87
C GLU A 108 9.09 -10.76 3.70
N PHE A 109 9.52 -11.67 2.82
CA PHE A 109 8.75 -12.13 1.66
C PHE A 109 8.16 -13.50 1.94
N GLY A 110 6.94 -13.72 1.47
CA GLY A 110 6.33 -15.04 1.50
C GLY A 110 7.02 -16.00 0.53
N GLU A 111 6.96 -17.31 0.82
CA GLU A 111 7.47 -18.34 -0.08
C GLU A 111 6.75 -18.31 -1.43
N ASP A 112 5.43 -18.08 -1.42
CA ASP A 112 4.57 -18.02 -2.61
C ASP A 112 4.55 -16.65 -3.31
N GLU A 113 5.25 -15.66 -2.74
CA GLU A 113 5.23 -14.30 -3.26
C GLU A 113 6.04 -14.19 -4.55
N THR A 114 5.39 -13.70 -5.60
CA THR A 114 6.00 -13.57 -6.93
C THR A 114 7.15 -12.55 -6.93
N HIS A 115 8.15 -12.73 -7.80
CA HIS A 115 9.27 -11.80 -7.90
C HIS A 115 8.81 -10.34 -8.11
N ARG A 116 7.73 -10.13 -8.88
CA ARG A 116 7.12 -8.81 -9.09
C ARG A 116 6.46 -8.23 -7.84
N GLU A 117 5.77 -9.03 -7.04
CA GLU A 117 5.21 -8.56 -5.76
C GLU A 117 6.33 -8.13 -4.79
N ARG A 118 7.41 -8.90 -4.73
CA ARG A 118 8.60 -8.57 -3.93
C ARG A 118 9.21 -7.23 -4.36
N VAL A 119 9.38 -7.01 -5.68
CA VAL A 119 9.86 -5.73 -6.24
C VAL A 119 8.89 -4.59 -5.88
N ALA A 120 7.58 -4.78 -6.06
CA ALA A 120 6.56 -3.77 -5.76
C ALA A 120 6.59 -3.32 -4.29
N ARG A 121 6.74 -4.26 -3.35
CA ARG A 121 6.82 -3.94 -1.92
C ARG A 121 8.07 -3.13 -1.58
N VAL A 122 9.23 -3.52 -2.11
CA VAL A 122 10.48 -2.79 -1.92
C VAL A 122 10.39 -1.38 -2.53
N GLU A 123 9.85 -1.28 -3.75
CA GLU A 123 9.63 0.01 -4.43
C GLU A 123 8.73 0.94 -3.61
N SER A 124 7.65 0.41 -3.03
CA SER A 124 6.72 1.19 -2.21
C SER A 124 7.40 1.83 -0.99
N LEU A 125 8.31 1.10 -0.32
CA LEU A 125 9.08 1.60 0.83
C LEU A 125 10.13 2.63 0.39
N VAL A 126 10.76 2.39 -0.77
CA VAL A 126 11.69 3.33 -1.39
C VAL A 126 11.01 4.66 -1.72
N ILE A 127 9.82 4.63 -2.32
CA ILE A 127 9.03 5.82 -2.64
C ILE A 127 8.65 6.58 -1.36
N ALA A 128 8.20 5.85 -0.32
CA ALA A 128 7.89 6.45 0.98
C ALA A 128 9.10 7.17 1.59
N GLY A 129 10.29 6.58 1.51
CA GLY A 129 11.52 7.20 1.97
C GLY A 129 11.95 8.44 1.18
N ARG A 130 11.76 8.44 -0.15
CA ARG A 130 12.08 9.60 -1.03
C ARG A 130 11.18 10.80 -0.76
N GLY A 131 9.88 10.56 -0.50
CA GLY A 131 8.90 11.62 -0.23
C GLY A 131 9.24 12.49 0.99
N PHE A 132 9.95 11.93 1.97
CA PHE A 132 10.37 12.63 3.19
C PHE A 132 11.64 13.49 3.02
N LEU A 133 12.57 13.06 2.17
CA LEU A 133 13.87 13.73 2.00
C LEU A 133 13.84 14.99 1.12
N ASN A 134 12.65 15.47 0.71
CA ASN A 134 12.51 16.57 -0.26
C ASN A 134 13.42 16.40 -1.49
N ASN A 135 13.60 15.17 -1.95
CA ASN A 135 14.36 14.87 -3.16
C ASN A 135 13.39 14.38 -4.24
N PRO A 136 12.76 15.30 -5.02
CA PRO A 136 11.80 14.95 -6.06
C PRO A 136 12.45 14.30 -7.28
N LYS A 137 13.79 14.21 -7.33
CA LYS A 137 14.51 13.49 -8.38
C LYS A 137 14.82 12.06 -7.91
N PRO A 138 14.76 11.05 -8.80
CA PRO A 138 15.58 9.88 -8.60
C PRO A 138 17.02 10.36 -8.54
N SER A 139 17.54 10.56 -7.33
CA SER A 139 18.96 10.84 -7.17
C SER A 139 19.70 9.69 -7.85
N ASP A 140 20.57 10.03 -8.79
CA ASP A 140 21.68 9.17 -9.25
C ASP A 140 22.59 8.76 -8.07
N ASP A 141 22.33 9.25 -6.85
CA ASP A 141 22.86 8.68 -5.62
C ASP A 141 22.41 7.22 -5.47
N GLY A 142 23.33 6.30 -5.79
CA GLY A 142 23.17 4.86 -5.74
C GLY A 142 22.82 4.26 -4.38
N SER A 143 22.55 5.07 -3.35
CA SER A 143 22.17 4.61 -2.00
C SER A 143 20.77 3.97 -1.94
N VAL A 144 19.78 4.52 -2.63
CA VAL A 144 18.39 4.03 -2.59
C VAL A 144 18.19 2.73 -3.41
N PRO A 145 18.76 2.60 -4.62
CA PRO A 145 18.83 1.31 -5.30
C PRO A 145 19.61 0.27 -4.50
N TYR A 146 20.68 0.65 -3.79
CA TYR A 146 21.50 -0.28 -3.00
C TYR A 146 20.73 -0.95 -1.84
N ASP A 147 19.98 -0.16 -1.05
CA ASP A 147 19.19 -0.69 0.05
C ASP A 147 18.05 -1.61 -0.45
N ALA A 148 17.42 -1.24 -1.58
CA ALA A 148 16.44 -2.08 -2.26
C ALA A 148 17.04 -3.39 -2.79
N CYS A 149 18.24 -3.32 -3.38
CA CYS A 149 18.95 -4.46 -3.92
C CYS A 149 19.33 -5.49 -2.84
N ARG A 150 19.68 -5.04 -1.64
CA ARG A 150 20.01 -5.94 -0.51
C ARG A 150 18.86 -6.89 -0.15
N LYS A 151 17.60 -6.46 -0.36
CA LYS A 151 16.42 -7.28 -0.06
C LYS A 151 16.04 -8.23 -1.18
N LEU A 152 16.52 -8.00 -2.41
CA LEU A 152 16.18 -8.80 -3.58
C LEU A 152 17.44 -9.45 -4.19
N PRO A 153 18.22 -10.24 -3.42
CA PRO A 153 19.53 -10.70 -3.88
C PRO A 153 19.47 -11.52 -5.16
N ASP A 154 18.43 -12.34 -5.36
CA ASP A 154 18.31 -13.20 -6.53
C ASP A 154 17.91 -12.41 -7.78
N VAL A 155 16.94 -11.50 -7.65
CA VAL A 155 16.55 -10.59 -8.75
C VAL A 155 17.72 -9.70 -9.16
N VAL A 156 18.48 -9.18 -8.19
CA VAL A 156 19.63 -8.31 -8.45
C VAL A 156 20.78 -9.07 -9.12
N LYS A 157 21.09 -10.29 -8.68
CA LYS A 157 22.12 -11.12 -9.32
C LYS A 157 21.80 -11.35 -10.80
N GLU A 158 20.55 -11.69 -11.10
CA GLU A 158 20.09 -11.90 -12.48
C GLU A 158 20.10 -10.58 -13.26
N ALA A 159 19.70 -9.46 -12.65
CA ALA A 159 19.68 -8.16 -13.31
C ALA A 159 21.10 -7.64 -13.60
N ILE A 160 22.08 -7.90 -12.73
CA ILE A 160 23.50 -7.59 -12.97
C ILE A 160 24.03 -8.41 -14.14
N ARG A 161 23.66 -9.70 -14.24
CA ARG A 161 24.02 -10.54 -15.38
C ARG A 161 23.55 -9.95 -16.70
N ASP A 162 22.36 -9.32 -16.68
CA ASP A 162 21.73 -8.68 -17.83
C ASP A 162 22.11 -7.19 -18.00
N ARG A 163 23.07 -6.69 -17.19
CA ARG A 163 23.58 -5.29 -17.16
C ARG A 163 22.54 -4.20 -16.83
N ASP A 164 21.53 -4.57 -16.05
CA ASP A 164 20.36 -3.73 -15.77
C ASP A 164 20.07 -3.55 -14.27
N GLY A 165 20.86 -4.20 -13.40
CA GLY A 165 20.61 -4.30 -11.95
C GLY A 165 20.82 -3.04 -11.12
N SER A 166 21.07 -1.89 -11.72
CA SER A 166 21.24 -0.61 -11.01
C SER A 166 19.98 0.26 -10.99
N THR A 167 18.92 -0.12 -11.71
CA THR A 167 17.69 0.67 -11.82
C THR A 167 16.45 -0.13 -11.39
N MET A 168 15.43 0.56 -10.87
CA MET A 168 14.15 -0.08 -10.55
C MET A 168 13.50 -0.70 -11.81
N ASP A 169 13.56 -0.01 -12.94
CA ASP A 169 13.06 -0.52 -14.23
C ASP A 169 13.75 -1.81 -14.67
N GLY A 170 15.06 -1.93 -14.39
CA GLY A 170 15.79 -3.16 -14.65
C GLY A 170 15.38 -4.31 -13.72
N LEU A 171 15.18 -4.02 -12.43
CA LEU A 171 14.67 -5.02 -11.47
C LEU A 171 13.28 -5.53 -11.87
N TRP A 172 12.39 -4.64 -12.32
CA TRP A 172 11.07 -5.02 -12.83
C TRP A 172 11.14 -5.92 -14.07
N ARG A 173 12.00 -5.59 -15.05
CA ARG A 173 12.22 -6.40 -16.25
C ARG A 173 12.80 -7.77 -15.92
N THR A 174 13.78 -7.83 -15.03
CA THR A 174 14.37 -9.10 -14.59
C THR A 174 13.36 -9.96 -13.82
N ALA A 175 12.61 -9.39 -12.88
CA ALA A 175 11.58 -10.11 -12.15
C ALA A 175 10.52 -10.71 -13.09
N GLU A 176 10.11 -9.95 -14.11
CA GLU A 176 9.20 -10.45 -15.14
C GLU A 176 9.83 -11.61 -15.95
N ALA A 177 11.09 -11.49 -16.35
CA ALA A 177 11.81 -12.53 -17.07
C ALA A 177 11.96 -13.82 -16.26
N MET A 178 12.30 -13.71 -14.97
CA MET A 178 12.39 -14.85 -14.04
C MET A 178 11.06 -15.59 -13.96
N GLU A 179 9.95 -14.88 -13.74
CA GLU A 179 8.64 -15.52 -13.68
C GLU A 179 8.18 -16.11 -15.02
N ARG A 180 8.56 -15.52 -16.15
CA ARG A 180 8.33 -16.14 -17.47
C ARG A 180 9.10 -17.45 -17.58
N GLY A 181 10.35 -17.48 -17.10
CA GLY A 181 11.18 -18.68 -17.03
C GLY A 181 10.54 -19.77 -16.16
N ASP A 182 10.12 -19.43 -14.95
CA ASP A 182 9.46 -20.35 -14.03
C ASP A 182 8.20 -20.95 -14.66
N ARG A 183 7.35 -20.12 -15.28
CA ARG A 183 6.17 -20.60 -16.00
C ARG A 183 6.53 -21.54 -17.16
N CYS A 184 7.55 -21.23 -17.94
CA CYS A 184 8.01 -22.11 -19.03
C CYS A 184 8.49 -23.48 -18.50
N VAL A 185 9.25 -23.50 -17.41
CA VAL A 185 9.71 -24.75 -16.78
C VAL A 185 8.51 -25.56 -16.27
N GLN A 186 7.57 -24.93 -15.58
CA GLN A 186 6.35 -25.59 -15.09
C GLN A 186 5.51 -26.19 -16.24
N ILE A 187 5.33 -25.46 -17.33
CA ILE A 187 4.63 -25.95 -18.54
C ILE A 187 5.36 -27.15 -19.13
N TRP A 188 6.69 -27.07 -19.25
CA TRP A 188 7.50 -28.15 -19.79
C TRP A 188 7.44 -29.41 -18.91
N GLU A 189 7.55 -29.26 -17.60
CA GLU A 189 7.42 -30.38 -16.65
C GLU A 189 6.03 -31.02 -16.66
N ALA A 190 4.97 -30.21 -16.77
CA ALA A 190 3.60 -30.69 -16.89
C ALA A 190 3.39 -31.50 -18.18
N GLY A 191 3.93 -31.03 -19.31
CA GLY A 191 3.95 -31.76 -20.57
C GLY A 191 4.63 -33.12 -20.45
N ARG A 192 5.81 -33.15 -19.81
CA ARG A 192 6.58 -34.40 -19.61
C ARG A 192 5.87 -35.41 -18.69
N LYS A 193 5.16 -34.93 -17.67
CA LYS A 193 4.33 -35.78 -16.79
C LYS A 193 3.15 -36.39 -17.58
N ASN A 194 2.48 -35.59 -18.42
CA ASN A 194 1.38 -36.08 -19.27
C ASN A 194 1.83 -37.13 -20.30
N GLU A 195 3.01 -36.95 -20.92
CA GLU A 195 3.58 -37.94 -21.84
C GLU A 195 3.88 -39.28 -21.15
N ARG A 196 4.42 -39.24 -19.92
CA ARG A 196 4.67 -40.45 -19.13
C ARG A 196 3.39 -41.19 -18.75
N ILE A 197 2.32 -40.45 -18.40
CA ILE A 197 1.00 -41.02 -18.09
C ILE A 197 0.38 -41.66 -19.33
N SER A 198 0.45 -40.98 -20.49
CA SER A 198 -0.07 -41.48 -21.77
C SER A 198 0.68 -42.75 -22.25
N SER A 199 2.02 -42.76 -22.12
CA SER A 199 2.85 -43.91 -22.44
C SER A 199 2.57 -45.12 -21.52
N GLY A 200 2.37 -44.88 -20.22
CA GLY A 200 2.00 -45.92 -19.26
C GLY A 200 0.59 -46.50 -19.48
N HIS A 201 -0.37 -45.68 -19.92
CA HIS A 201 -1.72 -46.13 -20.27
C HIS A 201 -1.74 -46.99 -21.55
N ASN A 202 -0.94 -46.62 -22.55
CA ASN A 202 -0.81 -47.39 -23.81
C ASN A 202 -0.07 -48.72 -23.61
N ALA A 203 0.89 -48.80 -22.69
CA ALA A 203 1.58 -50.04 -22.36
C ALA A 203 0.68 -51.06 -21.62
N LYS A 204 -0.27 -50.60 -20.81
CA LYS A 204 -1.26 -51.47 -20.13
C LYS A 204 -2.38 -51.98 -21.05
N ARG A 205 -2.74 -51.25 -22.11
CA ARG A 205 -3.74 -51.68 -23.10
C ARG A 205 -3.24 -52.71 -24.11
N ARG A 206 -1.93 -52.97 -24.15
CA ARG A 206 -1.28 -53.91 -25.08
C ARG A 206 -0.86 -55.24 -24.44
N ARG A 207 -1.31 -55.54 -23.22
CA ARG A 207 -1.15 -56.84 -22.57
C ARG A 207 -2.50 -57.53 -22.41
#